data_AF-A0A541CEU0-F1
#
_entry.id   AF-A0A541CEU0-F1
#
_cell.length_a   1.000
_cell.length_b   1.000
_cell.length_c   1.000
_cell.angle_alpha   90.00
_cell.angle_beta   90.00
_cell.angle_gamma   90.00
#
_symmetry.space_group_name_H-M   'P 1'
#
loop_
_entity.id
_entity.type
_entity.pdbx_description
1 polymer ?
#
loop_
_entity_poly.entity_id
_entity_poly.type
_entity_poly.pdbx_seq_one_letter_code
_entity_poly.pdbx_strand_id
1 'polypeptide(L)'
;MQKPDHRRGTPLRGNERQGERKRHTRQAESDQRAATDPVGENDANEGKASAGREPAGRSRLSAALIAAYRAAWYRVELPEGAETLRIGAPAPRTQAWLGARGCAGAAFVTACNPRGQRQDEAANAAAMARLRAHIEAQGWPFLAGAGGDDAGGWAPEPSFLVALDGVARAAELGRMFEQNAVVWVPAEGPAQLVLLR
;
A
#
# COMPACT_ATOMS: atom_id res chain seq x y z
N MET A 1 57.85 -6.60 20.62
CA MET A 1 57.64 -7.27 21.92
C MET A 1 56.37 -8.11 21.84
N GLN A 2 56.38 -9.25 22.51
CA GLN A 2 55.58 -10.47 22.31
C GLN A 2 54.06 -10.36 22.55
N LYS A 3 53.27 -11.02 21.67
CA LYS A 3 52.06 -11.81 22.02
C LYS A 3 52.51 -13.06 22.81
N PRO A 4 51.72 -13.77 23.64
CA PRO A 4 50.45 -14.43 23.23
C PRO A 4 49.46 -14.64 24.44
N ASP A 5 48.37 -15.41 24.47
CA ASP A 5 48.10 -16.71 23.88
C ASP A 5 46.65 -17.23 24.14
N HIS A 6 46.18 -18.11 23.24
CA HIS A 6 45.41 -19.36 23.48
C HIS A 6 43.95 -19.32 24.05
N ARG A 7 42.97 -20.16 23.66
CA ARG A 7 42.90 -21.43 22.88
C ARG A 7 41.42 -21.84 22.62
N ARG A 8 41.21 -22.48 21.45
CA ARG A 8 40.44 -23.72 21.13
C ARG A 8 38.92 -23.84 21.32
N GLY A 9 38.28 -24.43 20.29
CA GLY A 9 37.21 -25.44 20.47
C GLY A 9 36.17 -25.58 19.35
N THR A 10 36.48 -26.34 18.29
CA THR A 10 35.59 -26.86 17.22
C THR A 10 34.82 -28.14 17.68
N PRO A 11 34.09 -28.89 16.82
CA PRO A 11 32.78 -28.71 16.14
C PRO A 11 31.79 -29.86 16.50
N LEU A 12 30.65 -30.04 15.78
CA LEU A 12 30.18 -31.33 15.17
C LEU A 12 28.67 -31.39 14.83
N ARG A 13 28.38 -31.92 13.61
CA ARG A 13 27.28 -32.81 13.10
C ARG A 13 25.81 -32.44 13.40
N GLY A 14 24.82 -32.70 12.52
CA GLY A 14 24.71 -33.53 11.32
C GLY A 14 23.26 -34.02 11.16
N ASN A 15 22.94 -34.59 9.97
CA ASN A 15 21.69 -35.21 9.47
C ASN A 15 20.65 -34.26 8.85
N GLU A 16 20.41 -34.25 7.53
CA GLU A 16 19.94 -35.32 6.62
C GLU A 16 18.66 -36.04 7.08
N ARG A 17 17.54 -35.85 6.35
CA ARG A 17 16.95 -36.87 5.47
C ARG A 17 15.73 -36.37 4.70
N GLN A 18 15.71 -36.77 3.43
CA GLN A 18 14.64 -36.69 2.45
C GLN A 18 13.55 -37.76 2.67
N GLY A 19 12.42 -37.58 1.98
CA GLY A 19 11.51 -38.64 1.52
C GLY A 19 10.16 -38.65 2.26
N GLU A 20 8.99 -38.85 1.65
CA GLU A 20 8.68 -39.39 0.33
C GLU A 20 7.14 -39.38 0.12
N ARG A 21 6.70 -39.40 -1.17
CA ARG A 21 5.46 -40.01 -1.74
C ARG A 21 4.09 -39.35 -1.43
N LYS A 22 3.39 -38.69 -2.38
CA LYS A 22 2.64 -39.15 -3.58
C LYS A 22 1.63 -40.29 -3.34
N ARG A 23 0.34 -40.01 -3.59
CA ARG A 23 -0.71 -40.78 -4.35
C ARG A 23 -2.07 -40.10 -4.06
N HIS A 24 -2.75 -39.43 -4.98
CA HIS A 24 -3.55 -39.89 -6.14
C HIS A 24 -4.63 -40.94 -5.86
N THR A 25 -5.89 -40.47 -5.86
CA THR A 25 -7.13 -41.17 -6.28
C THR A 25 -8.12 -40.04 -6.66
N ARG A 26 -8.46 -39.76 -7.94
CA ARG A 26 -9.52 -40.33 -8.82
C ARG A 26 -10.87 -40.49 -8.10
N GLN A 27 -12.06 -40.26 -8.64
CA GLN A 27 -12.69 -39.73 -9.87
C GLN A 27 -14.20 -40.08 -9.67
N ALA A 28 -15.14 -39.24 -10.12
CA ALA A 28 -16.53 -39.55 -10.57
C ALA A 28 -17.38 -38.28 -10.33
N GLU A 29 -17.89 -37.49 -11.28
CA GLU A 29 -18.53 -37.73 -12.58
C GLU A 29 -19.73 -38.67 -12.56
N SER A 30 -20.91 -38.10 -12.91
CA SER A 30 -22.07 -38.67 -13.63
C SER A 30 -23.35 -37.98 -13.10
N ASP A 31 -23.95 -37.01 -13.79
CA ASP A 31 -24.85 -37.09 -14.97
C ASP A 31 -26.33 -37.36 -14.66
N GLN A 32 -27.20 -36.43 -15.10
CA GLN A 32 -28.55 -36.57 -15.72
C GLN A 32 -29.27 -35.19 -15.60
N ARG A 33 -29.66 -34.40 -16.63
CA ARG A 33 -30.61 -34.59 -17.77
C ARG A 33 -31.96 -35.18 -17.30
N ALA A 34 -33.16 -34.68 -17.62
CA ALA A 34 -33.67 -33.68 -18.56
C ALA A 34 -35.18 -33.42 -18.25
N ALA A 35 -35.80 -32.55 -19.06
CA ALA A 35 -37.25 -32.41 -19.35
C ALA A 35 -38.07 -31.47 -18.43
N THR A 36 -39.02 -30.66 -18.88
CA THR A 36 -39.43 -30.08 -20.18
C THR A 36 -40.52 -29.05 -19.81
N ASP A 37 -40.44 -27.83 -20.35
CA ASP A 37 -41.55 -26.86 -20.47
C ASP A 37 -42.65 -27.42 -21.43
N PRO A 38 -43.89 -26.87 -21.58
CA PRO A 38 -44.17 -25.42 -21.53
C PRO A 38 -45.60 -24.92 -21.20
N VAL A 39 -45.70 -23.58 -21.25
CA VAL A 39 -46.83 -22.65 -21.52
C VAL A 39 -47.90 -22.39 -20.44
N GLY A 40 -47.83 -21.18 -19.88
CA GLY A 40 -48.92 -20.41 -19.33
C GLY A 40 -48.60 -18.93 -19.49
N GLU A 41 -48.98 -18.37 -20.64
CA GLU A 41 -48.85 -16.97 -21.01
C GLU A 41 -49.96 -16.15 -20.33
N ASN A 42 -49.59 -15.03 -19.71
CA ASN A 42 -50.37 -13.78 -19.75
C ASN A 42 -49.58 -12.63 -19.11
N ASP A 43 -49.27 -11.66 -19.99
CA ASP A 43 -49.37 -10.22 -19.83
C ASP A 43 -48.66 -9.49 -18.68
N ALA A 44 -47.53 -8.91 -19.08
CA ALA A 44 -47.16 -7.50 -18.91
C ALA A 44 -47.77 -6.72 -17.73
N ASN A 45 -46.93 -6.37 -16.76
CA ASN A 45 -46.90 -5.00 -16.25
C ASN A 45 -45.49 -4.62 -15.75
N GLU A 46 -45.18 -3.36 -15.96
CA GLU A 46 -43.86 -2.76 -16.06
C GLU A 46 -43.11 -2.61 -14.73
N GLY A 47 -41.80 -2.44 -14.89
CA GLY A 47 -40.80 -2.33 -13.85
C GLY A 47 -41.12 -1.32 -12.75
N LYS A 48 -40.69 -1.68 -11.54
CA LYS A 48 -39.66 -0.89 -10.85
C LYS A 48 -38.89 -1.77 -9.89
N ALA A 49 -37.66 -2.03 -10.29
CA ALA A 49 -36.65 -2.72 -9.51
C ALA A 49 -36.35 -1.94 -8.22
N SER A 50 -36.32 -2.71 -7.13
CA SER A 50 -35.37 -2.63 -6.03
C SER A 50 -34.95 -1.23 -5.57
N ALA A 51 -35.49 -0.79 -4.44
CA ALA A 51 -34.77 0.07 -3.51
C ALA A 51 -33.61 -0.73 -2.89
N GLY A 52 -32.56 -0.96 -3.69
CA GLY A 52 -31.27 -1.41 -3.21
C GLY A 52 -30.59 -0.25 -2.49
N ARG A 53 -30.29 -0.45 -1.22
CA ARG A 53 -29.39 0.41 -0.45
C ARG A 53 -28.06 0.50 -1.20
N GLU A 54 -27.73 1.67 -1.75
CA GLU A 54 -26.44 1.96 -2.40
C GLU A 54 -25.29 1.47 -1.49
N PRO A 55 -24.42 0.56 -1.94
CA PRO A 55 -23.30 0.10 -1.13
C PRO A 55 -22.29 1.24 -0.97
N ALA A 56 -21.74 1.38 0.24
CA ALA A 56 -20.62 2.29 0.51
C ALA A 56 -19.54 2.14 -0.58
N GLY A 57 -19.20 3.27 -1.20
CA GLY A 57 -18.76 3.36 -2.58
C GLY A 57 -17.52 2.55 -2.96
N ARG A 58 -17.59 1.92 -4.13
CA ARG A 58 -16.42 1.38 -4.83
C ARG A 58 -15.51 2.54 -5.26
N SER A 59 -14.20 2.43 -5.04
CA SER A 59 -13.22 3.37 -5.58
C SER A 59 -13.37 3.50 -7.10
N ARG A 60 -13.21 4.71 -7.64
CA ARG A 60 -13.23 4.97 -9.10
C ARG A 60 -11.94 4.51 -9.79
N LEU A 61 -10.94 4.08 -9.03
CA LEU A 61 -9.67 3.58 -9.55
C LEU A 61 -9.84 2.14 -10.02
N SER A 62 -9.13 1.76 -11.08
CA SER A 62 -9.14 0.39 -11.56
C SER A 62 -8.50 -0.55 -10.52
N ALA A 63 -8.97 -1.79 -10.46
CA ALA A 63 -8.38 -2.80 -9.58
C ALA A 63 -6.88 -3.00 -9.84
N ALA A 64 -6.46 -2.92 -11.11
CA ALA A 64 -5.05 -3.00 -11.51
C ALA A 64 -4.22 -1.85 -10.92
N LEU A 65 -4.72 -0.61 -10.94
CA LEU A 65 -4.01 0.53 -10.37
C LEU A 65 -3.90 0.43 -8.84
N ILE A 66 -4.98 0.00 -8.17
CA ILE A 66 -4.96 -0.25 -6.72
C ILE A 66 -3.94 -1.34 -6.38
N ALA A 67 -3.90 -2.43 -7.16
CA ALA A 67 -2.92 -3.49 -6.97
C ALA A 67 -1.48 -2.99 -7.16
N ALA A 68 -1.25 -2.13 -8.15
CA ALA A 68 0.07 -1.51 -8.37
C ALA A 68 0.50 -0.65 -7.17
N TYR A 69 -0.38 0.18 -6.61
CA TYR A 69 -0.09 0.91 -5.37
C TYR A 69 0.20 -0.01 -4.18
N ARG A 70 -0.53 -1.13 -4.06
CA ARG A 70 -0.26 -2.10 -2.97
C ARG A 70 1.09 -2.81 -3.12
N ALA A 71 1.54 -3.03 -4.35
CA ALA A 71 2.80 -3.69 -4.67
C ALA A 71 4.01 -2.74 -4.65
N ALA A 72 3.78 -1.43 -4.79
CA ALA A 72 4.83 -0.41 -4.79
C ALA A 72 5.67 -0.42 -3.50
N TRP A 73 6.88 0.12 -3.59
CA TRP A 73 7.72 0.46 -2.45
C TRP A 73 7.67 1.97 -2.21
N TYR A 74 7.73 2.36 -0.94
CA TYR A 74 7.75 3.76 -0.54
C TYR A 74 8.91 3.98 0.42
N ARG A 75 10.00 4.57 -0.04
CA ARG A 75 11.22 4.75 0.74
C ARG A 75 11.22 6.12 1.40
N VAL A 76 11.48 6.16 2.70
CA VAL A 76 11.62 7.38 3.50
C VAL A 76 13.03 7.48 4.08
N GLU A 77 13.58 8.69 4.10
CA GLU A 77 14.90 8.99 4.65
C GLU A 77 14.75 9.49 6.10
N LEU A 78 15.01 8.60 7.06
CA LEU A 78 15.00 8.92 8.50
C LEU A 78 16.40 9.32 9.00
N PRO A 79 16.51 10.03 10.14
CA PRO A 79 17.80 10.32 10.77
C PRO A 79 18.66 9.08 11.04
N GLU A 80 18.04 7.95 11.39
CA GLU A 80 18.69 6.67 11.70
C GLU A 80 18.94 5.80 10.44
N GLY A 81 18.63 6.33 9.26
CA GLY A 81 18.77 5.68 7.96
C GLY A 81 17.44 5.24 7.35
N ALA A 82 17.44 5.07 6.03
CA ALA A 82 16.24 4.86 5.24
C ALA A 82 15.41 3.63 5.67
N GLU A 83 14.10 3.73 5.49
CA GLU A 83 13.15 2.63 5.64
C GLU A 83 12.26 2.54 4.42
N THR A 84 11.94 1.31 3.99
CA THR A 84 10.97 1.08 2.91
C THR A 84 9.65 0.63 3.52
N LEU A 85 8.61 1.41 3.28
CA LEU A 85 7.25 1.09 3.67
C LEU A 85 6.65 0.14 2.62
N ARG A 86 5.95 -0.89 3.10
CA ARG A 86 5.13 -1.80 2.29
C ARG A 86 3.73 -1.85 2.86
N ILE A 87 2.72 -1.81 1.99
CA ILE A 87 1.33 -1.88 2.43
C ILE A 87 1.08 -3.22 3.13
N GLY A 88 0.49 -3.16 4.33
CA GLY A 88 0.24 -4.34 5.16
C GLY A 88 1.39 -4.76 6.07
N ALA A 89 2.54 -4.07 6.02
CA ALA A 89 3.70 -4.34 6.89
C ALA A 89 3.89 -3.21 7.92
N PRO A 90 4.41 -3.52 9.13
CA PRO A 90 4.83 -2.49 10.08
C PRO A 90 6.04 -1.70 9.55
N ALA A 91 6.26 -0.50 10.10
CA ALA A 91 7.37 0.38 9.74
C ALA A 91 8.09 0.87 11.02
N PRO A 92 8.89 0.00 11.67
CA PRO A 92 9.39 0.25 13.02
C PRO A 92 10.20 1.53 13.18
N ARG A 93 11.00 1.95 12.19
CA ARG A 93 11.79 3.18 12.31
C ARG A 93 10.92 4.42 12.22
N THR A 94 9.98 4.41 11.28
CA THR A 94 8.96 5.44 11.13
C THR A 94 8.10 5.55 12.39
N GLN A 95 7.69 4.42 12.96
CA GLN A 95 6.90 4.37 14.18
C GLN A 95 7.67 4.88 15.40
N ALA A 96 8.96 4.56 15.53
CA ALA A 96 9.81 5.16 16.55
C ALA A 96 9.93 6.68 16.38
N TRP A 97 10.11 7.15 15.14
CA TRP A 97 10.18 8.57 14.81
C TRP A 97 8.87 9.32 15.14
N LEU A 98 7.72 8.68 14.96
CA LEU A 98 6.40 9.17 15.35
C LEU A 98 6.20 9.18 16.86
N GLY A 99 6.56 8.09 17.54
CA GLY A 99 6.44 7.94 18.99
C GLY A 99 7.21 9.01 19.76
N ALA A 100 8.41 9.37 19.30
CA ALA A 100 9.21 10.46 19.86
C ALA A 100 8.53 11.85 19.74
N ARG A 101 7.50 11.98 18.91
CA ARG A 101 6.76 13.23 18.64
C ARG A 101 5.33 13.21 19.15
N GLY A 102 4.83 12.07 19.64
CA GLY A 102 3.44 11.93 20.09
C GLY A 102 2.40 12.03 18.96
N CYS A 103 2.80 11.81 17.69
CA CYS A 103 1.88 11.86 16.55
C CYS A 103 1.16 10.53 16.35
N ALA A 104 -0.11 10.58 15.93
CA ALA A 104 -0.93 9.37 15.71
C ALA A 104 -0.49 8.55 14.49
N GLY A 105 0.20 9.17 13.54
CA GLY A 105 0.76 8.49 12.38
C GLY A 105 1.42 9.46 11.39
N ALA A 106 1.72 8.97 10.20
CA ALA A 106 2.23 9.76 9.11
C ALA A 106 1.57 9.45 7.77
N ALA A 107 1.46 10.46 6.92
CA ALA A 107 1.09 10.33 5.52
C ALA A 107 2.34 10.34 4.63
N PHE A 108 2.54 9.30 3.83
CA PHE A 108 3.41 9.35 2.67
C PHE A 108 2.62 9.91 1.49
N VAL A 109 3.03 11.07 0.98
CA VAL A 109 2.30 11.83 -0.03
C VAL A 109 3.25 12.47 -1.03
N THR A 110 2.83 12.50 -2.29
CA THR A 110 3.48 13.24 -3.38
C THR A 110 2.51 14.29 -3.93
N ALA A 111 3.03 15.25 -4.67
CA ALA A 111 2.26 16.16 -5.52
C ALA A 111 2.53 15.91 -7.02
N CYS A 112 3.35 14.91 -7.34
CA CYS A 112 3.62 14.51 -8.71
C CYS A 112 2.39 13.86 -9.35
N ASN A 113 2.31 14.01 -10.68
CA ASN A 113 1.30 13.39 -11.54
C ASN A 113 -0.12 13.43 -10.95
N PRO A 114 -0.68 14.63 -10.66
CA PRO A 114 -2.01 14.79 -10.07
C PRO A 114 -3.05 13.91 -10.77
N ARG A 115 -3.89 13.22 -9.99
CA ARG A 115 -4.90 12.27 -10.47
C ARG A 115 -4.33 11.10 -11.29
N GLY A 116 -3.02 10.84 -11.23
CA GLY A 116 -2.30 9.87 -12.05
C GLY A 116 -2.01 10.35 -13.48
N GLN A 117 -2.20 11.64 -13.78
CA GLN A 117 -1.94 12.20 -15.10
C GLN A 117 -0.48 12.62 -15.19
N ARG A 118 0.29 11.95 -16.08
CA ARG A 118 1.72 12.22 -16.26
C ARG A 118 1.95 13.69 -16.61
N GLN A 119 2.75 14.36 -15.80
CA GLN A 119 3.24 15.71 -16.05
C GLN A 119 4.73 15.68 -16.43
N ASP A 120 5.24 16.82 -16.91
CA ASP A 120 6.68 17.01 -17.04
C ASP A 120 7.35 17.24 -15.68
N GLU A 121 8.69 17.16 -15.68
CA GLU A 121 9.50 17.26 -14.48
C GLU A 121 9.39 18.64 -13.80
N ALA A 122 9.27 19.72 -14.58
CA ALA A 122 9.18 21.07 -14.05
C ALA A 122 7.84 21.31 -13.34
N ALA A 123 6.74 20.84 -13.92
CA ALA A 123 5.41 20.88 -13.32
C ALA A 123 5.35 20.05 -12.03
N ASN A 124 5.93 18.84 -12.04
CA ASN A 124 6.04 18.00 -10.85
C ASN A 124 6.90 18.65 -9.75
N ALA A 125 8.04 19.26 -10.10
CA ALA A 125 8.88 19.98 -9.16
C ALA A 125 8.15 21.19 -8.54
N ALA A 126 7.42 21.97 -9.34
CA ALA A 126 6.61 23.08 -8.86
C ALA A 126 5.47 22.60 -7.93
N ALA A 127 4.83 21.47 -8.25
CA ALA A 127 3.80 20.87 -7.41
C ALA A 127 4.39 20.40 -6.06
N MET A 128 5.55 19.74 -6.07
CA MET A 128 6.27 19.34 -4.86
C MET A 128 6.71 20.52 -4.00
N ALA A 129 7.13 21.63 -4.62
CA ALA A 129 7.45 22.86 -3.89
C ALA A 129 6.22 23.44 -3.18
N ARG A 130 5.04 23.43 -3.82
CA ARG A 130 3.78 23.85 -3.17
C ARG A 130 3.38 22.93 -2.02
N LEU A 131 3.56 21.62 -2.19
CA LEU A 131 3.32 20.64 -1.11
C LEU A 131 4.23 20.90 0.08
N ARG A 132 5.53 21.09 -0.17
CA ARG A 132 6.49 21.43 0.87
C ARG A 132 6.11 22.71 1.61
N ALA A 133 5.84 23.79 0.87
CA ALA A 133 5.45 25.07 1.47
C ALA A 133 4.17 24.96 2.31
N HIS A 134 3.20 24.15 1.88
CA HIS A 134 2.00 23.87 2.67
C HIS A 134 2.33 23.14 3.98
N ILE A 135 3.14 22.08 3.93
CA ILE A 135 3.57 21.31 5.11
C ILE A 135 4.32 22.21 6.10
N GLU A 136 5.26 23.01 5.60
CA GLU A 136 6.04 23.96 6.40
C GLU A 136 5.14 25.02 7.06
N ALA A 137 4.16 25.57 6.33
CA ALA A 137 3.21 26.54 6.86
C ALA A 137 2.29 25.96 7.96
N GLN A 138 2.04 24.65 7.96
CA GLN A 138 1.32 23.97 9.03
C GLN A 138 2.21 23.62 10.24
N GLY A 139 3.54 23.76 10.11
CA GLY A 139 4.49 23.36 11.15
C GLY A 139 4.58 21.84 11.35
N TRP A 140 4.16 21.04 10.38
CA TRP A 140 4.20 19.59 10.49
C TRP A 140 5.62 19.05 10.33
N PRO A 141 6.08 18.15 11.20
CA PRO A 141 7.32 17.42 10.97
C PRO A 141 7.21 16.55 9.71
N PHE A 142 8.23 16.58 8.87
CA PHE A 142 8.27 15.76 7.66
C PHE A 142 9.68 15.29 7.30
N LEU A 143 9.73 14.22 6.52
CA LEU A 143 10.95 13.61 5.98
C LEU A 143 10.82 13.47 4.47
N ALA A 144 11.95 13.53 3.76
CA ALA A 144 12.00 13.26 2.33
C ALA A 144 11.81 11.77 2.06
N GLY A 145 11.24 11.45 0.90
CA GLY A 145 11.10 10.08 0.42
C GLY A 145 10.91 10.00 -1.09
N ALA A 146 10.82 8.78 -1.58
CA ALA A 146 10.47 8.48 -2.96
C ALA A 146 9.64 7.20 -3.04
N GLY A 147 8.65 7.18 -3.94
CA GLY A 147 7.84 5.99 -4.22
C GLY A 147 8.15 5.44 -5.61
N GLY A 148 8.12 4.12 -5.77
CA GLY A 148 8.34 3.46 -7.05
C GLY A 148 7.86 2.03 -7.04
N ASP A 149 8.15 1.29 -8.11
CA ASP A 149 7.87 -0.14 -8.20
C ASP A 149 9.15 -0.97 -8.36
N ASP A 150 9.08 -2.26 -8.02
CA ASP A 150 10.23 -3.18 -8.12
C ASP A 150 10.54 -3.57 -9.57
N ALA A 151 9.59 -3.38 -10.49
CA ALA A 151 9.73 -3.71 -11.90
C ALA A 151 10.43 -2.61 -12.71
N GLY A 152 10.68 -1.44 -12.12
CA GLY A 152 11.18 -0.24 -12.79
C GLY A 152 10.18 0.39 -13.77
N GLY A 153 8.90 0.00 -13.72
CA GLY A 153 7.85 0.52 -14.58
C GLY A 153 7.50 1.97 -14.28
N TRP A 154 7.64 2.37 -13.02
CA TRP A 154 7.47 3.73 -12.52
C TRP A 154 8.81 4.30 -12.08
N ALA A 155 9.18 5.41 -12.72
CA ALA A 155 10.32 6.20 -12.26
C ALA A 155 10.07 6.64 -10.81
N PRO A 156 11.06 6.52 -9.91
CA PRO A 156 10.90 6.95 -8.53
C PRO A 156 10.41 8.41 -8.44
N GLU A 157 9.26 8.61 -7.79
CA GLU A 157 8.65 9.91 -7.63
C GLU A 157 8.99 10.52 -6.27
N PRO A 158 9.51 11.76 -6.21
CA PRO A 158 9.72 12.47 -4.96
C PRO A 158 8.44 12.54 -4.13
N SER A 159 8.59 12.37 -2.82
CA SER A 159 7.48 12.33 -1.86
C SER A 159 7.93 12.88 -0.51
N PHE A 160 6.97 13.15 0.37
CA PHE A 160 7.21 13.44 1.78
C PHE A 160 6.47 12.45 2.67
N LEU A 161 7.13 12.05 3.75
CA LEU A 161 6.46 11.45 4.90
C LEU A 161 6.16 12.56 5.92
N VAL A 162 4.88 12.83 6.19
CA VAL A 162 4.42 13.94 7.03
C VAL A 162 3.75 13.38 8.29
N ALA A 163 4.24 13.74 9.47
CA ALA A 163 3.61 13.37 10.74
C ALA A 163 2.30 14.13 10.93
N LEU A 164 1.22 13.42 11.25
CA LEU A 164 -0.14 13.97 11.38
C LEU A 164 -0.90 13.29 12.53
N ASP A 165 -1.98 13.94 12.96
CA ASP A 165 -2.81 13.48 14.08
C ASP A 165 -3.90 12.48 13.68
N GLY A 166 -3.96 12.09 12.40
CA GLY A 166 -4.87 11.03 11.96
C GLY A 166 -5.02 10.86 10.46
N VAL A 167 -5.61 9.72 10.09
CA VAL A 167 -5.84 9.31 8.69
C VAL A 167 -6.77 10.26 7.93
N ALA A 168 -7.69 10.93 8.62
CA ALA A 168 -8.56 11.94 7.99
C ALA A 168 -7.74 13.12 7.44
N ARG A 169 -6.76 13.60 8.21
CA ARG A 169 -5.86 14.68 7.79
C ARG A 169 -4.95 14.25 6.64
N ALA A 170 -4.48 13.00 6.67
CA ALA A 170 -3.74 12.40 5.56
C ALA A 170 -4.57 12.40 4.27
N ALA A 171 -5.86 12.04 4.37
CA ALA A 171 -6.76 12.02 3.24
C ALA A 171 -7.10 13.43 2.73
N GLU A 172 -7.26 14.42 3.61
CA GLU A 172 -7.41 15.83 3.24
C GLU A 172 -6.19 16.35 2.46
N LEU A 173 -4.99 16.11 2.99
CA LEU A 173 -3.74 16.52 2.34
C LEU A 173 -3.60 15.88 0.96
N GLY A 174 -3.82 14.57 0.85
CA GLY A 174 -3.78 13.89 -0.45
C GLY A 174 -4.79 14.45 -1.45
N ARG A 175 -6.02 14.77 -1.02
CA ARG A 175 -7.04 15.38 -1.90
C ARG A 175 -6.68 16.80 -2.32
N MET A 176 -6.08 17.59 -1.43
CA MET A 176 -5.62 18.95 -1.74
C MET A 176 -4.60 18.96 -2.89
N PHE A 177 -3.75 17.94 -2.94
CA PHE A 177 -2.77 17.75 -4.03
C PHE A 177 -3.25 16.75 -5.09
N GLU A 178 -4.56 16.52 -5.14
CA GLU A 178 -5.28 15.72 -6.12
C GLU A 178 -4.75 14.29 -6.33
N GLN A 179 -4.20 13.69 -5.27
CA GLN A 179 -3.72 12.33 -5.32
C GLN A 179 -4.84 11.31 -5.35
N ASN A 180 -4.58 10.20 -6.02
CA ASN A 180 -5.50 9.05 -6.06
C ASN A 180 -5.51 8.29 -4.73
N ALA A 181 -4.36 8.25 -4.05
CA ALA A 181 -4.17 7.60 -2.76
C ALA A 181 -3.02 8.24 -1.98
N VAL A 182 -2.97 7.97 -0.68
CA VAL A 182 -1.80 8.19 0.19
C VAL A 182 -1.48 6.92 0.96
N VAL A 183 -0.24 6.76 1.42
CA VAL A 183 0.09 5.70 2.39
C VAL A 183 -0.03 6.29 3.78
N TRP A 184 -0.85 5.69 4.62
CA TRP A 184 -0.95 6.02 6.04
C TRP A 184 -0.13 5.02 6.85
N VAL A 185 0.82 5.51 7.64
CA VAL A 185 1.58 4.73 8.60
C VAL A 185 1.08 5.10 10.00
N PRO A 186 0.24 4.28 10.65
CA PRO A 186 -0.16 4.55 12.03
C PRO A 186 1.04 4.42 12.97
N ALA A 187 1.00 5.11 14.12
CA ALA A 187 2.00 4.99 15.18
C ALA A 187 2.18 3.53 15.64
N GLU A 188 1.11 2.73 15.54
CA GLU A 188 1.12 1.30 15.81
C GLU A 188 0.37 0.53 14.71
N GLY A 189 0.90 -0.62 14.31
CA GLY A 189 0.29 -1.49 13.30
C GLY A 189 0.88 -1.31 11.89
N PRO A 190 0.24 -1.91 10.87
CA PRO A 190 0.78 -1.92 9.52
C PRO A 190 0.48 -0.63 8.75
N ALA A 191 1.34 -0.30 7.76
CA ALA A 191 1.07 0.75 6.79
C ALA A 191 -0.15 0.39 5.91
N GLN A 192 -0.95 1.40 5.57
CA GLN A 192 -2.24 1.25 4.91
C GLN A 192 -2.31 2.12 3.66
N LEU A 193 -2.93 1.59 2.61
CA LEU A 193 -3.27 2.38 1.42
C LEU A 193 -4.63 3.05 1.64
N VAL A 194 -4.66 4.37 1.62
CA VAL A 194 -5.89 5.17 1.76
C VAL A 194 -6.29 5.67 0.38
N LEU A 195 -7.40 5.15 -0.16
CA LEU A 195 -7.93 5.56 -1.45
C LEU A 195 -8.75 6.85 -1.31
N LEU A 196 -8.53 7.81 -2.21
CA LEU A 196 -9.13 9.14 -2.15
C LEU A 196 -10.20 9.38 -3.22
N ARG A 197 -10.35 8.44 -4.16
CA ARG A 197 -11.23 8.51 -5.32
C ARG A 197 -11.87 7.18 -5.64
#